data_AF-B3NUB4-F1
#
_entry.id   AF-B3NUB4-F1
#
_cell.length_a   1.000
_cell.length_b   1.000
_cell.length_c   1.000
_cell.angle_alpha   90.00
_cell.angle_beta   90.00
_cell.angle_gamma   90.00
#
_symmetry.space_group_name_H-M   'P 1'
#
loop_
_entity.id
_entity.type
_entity.pdbx_description
1 polymer ?
#
loop_
_entity_poly.entity_id
_entity_poly.type
_entity_poly.pdbx_seq_one_letter_code
_entity_poly.pdbx_strand_id
1 'polypeptide(L)'
;MEQPSEKPQEEEQKDCQSQEHIEEASDQGKLQDLTESNPDVDKKPLKRTDDGKPNTCDESSEAVQYLEDNCEKNQNFEEELQKPESAEVGYMEKDEETEKQLAEEIFEKVIEKRELKGIEELEETIPQLNQTFGNQLLRGEDEPKEEPKDELAENENEEKFPEILESATQLTGNLEAPAEHDNQKEDEPDPNQEENKENLDRVGQQHEIPVAQHEDAAKHPEEDLPNEQVTQFLRQLVSQLWPELGANPELRLERASAKGDNYLGVVWRLQAASDSNRSLVVKLPPQNRVRRKQFFARPCFLRETAAYEVFLPLTEMIQERWKISGGDRFRQHALCFGTRLDEPNECIVLEDLSCAGFSLHNRFLDLSVEHVRRVMVTYAKLHAISLAGKRQFPERMQKLQQLVDIFEQRREDHALGVYFENLKGSALSALLAPEDESYRVRLEAYFARGSYFQLLLPLVSGSNCEPFAVICHGDCWNNNILYKTAERGELEDVRLIDWQLMRYASPVTDLFYFLFTCTSRGFRQKHLKNMLDDYYEELGLQLIRLGERVEQLFPRPAFDEQVARKAAVGLLLAMMVLPIVTMQGQDVPDLQAISERIEAGATTDLHGAGFLGAGNEATFKQRIREVILDSVDFNYI
;
A
#
# COMPACT_ATOMS: atom_id res chain seq x y z
N MET A 1 0.14 -63.53 -37.72
CA MET A 1 -1.15 -64.25 -37.66
C MET A 1 -1.72 -64.08 -36.25
N GLU A 2 -2.89 -63.50 -36.04
CA GLU A 2 -3.70 -62.68 -36.96
C GLU A 2 -4.73 -61.90 -36.13
N GLN A 3 -5.11 -60.71 -36.62
CA GLN A 3 -6.26 -59.91 -36.19
C GLN A 3 -7.54 -60.46 -36.90
N PRO A 4 -8.78 -59.87 -36.83
CA PRO A 4 -9.13 -58.48 -36.48
C PRO A 4 -10.46 -58.24 -35.69
N SER A 5 -10.76 -56.94 -35.53
CA SER A 5 -12.07 -56.24 -35.69
C SER A 5 -13.17 -56.39 -34.61
N GLU A 6 -13.95 -55.35 -34.26
CA GLU A 6 -14.02 -53.95 -34.78
C GLU A 6 -14.56 -52.92 -33.76
N LYS A 7 -14.52 -51.63 -34.15
CA LYS A 7 -14.88 -50.40 -33.40
C LYS A 7 -16.34 -49.96 -33.76
N PRO A 8 -16.93 -48.79 -33.38
CA PRO A 8 -16.33 -47.43 -33.34
C PRO A 8 -16.76 -46.49 -32.19
N GLN A 9 -16.31 -45.23 -32.32
CA GLN A 9 -16.55 -44.05 -31.47
C GLN A 9 -17.38 -43.00 -32.23
N GLU A 10 -18.01 -42.08 -31.51
CA GLU A 10 -18.45 -40.71 -31.87
C GLU A 10 -18.58 -39.99 -30.49
N GLU A 11 -18.05 -38.82 -30.15
CA GLU A 11 -17.55 -37.63 -30.86
C GLU A 11 -18.65 -36.74 -31.48
N GLU A 12 -18.92 -35.58 -30.84
CA GLU A 12 -19.44 -34.39 -31.54
C GLU A 12 -19.07 -33.08 -30.82
N GLN A 13 -18.41 -32.19 -31.56
CA GLN A 13 -18.29 -30.74 -31.33
C GLN A 13 -19.10 -30.02 -32.42
N LYS A 14 -19.22 -28.68 -32.32
CA LYS A 14 -19.73 -27.72 -33.34
C LYS A 14 -21.24 -27.43 -33.29
N ASP A 15 -21.75 -26.29 -33.78
CA ASP A 15 -21.10 -25.01 -34.12
C ASP A 15 -22.05 -23.81 -33.89
N CYS A 16 -21.54 -22.61 -34.17
CA CYS A 16 -22.20 -21.33 -34.00
C CYS A 16 -23.20 -20.91 -35.11
N GLN A 17 -23.97 -19.85 -34.81
CA GLN A 17 -24.51 -18.78 -35.71
C GLN A 17 -25.93 -18.81 -36.34
N SER A 18 -26.58 -17.65 -36.14
CA SER A 18 -27.32 -16.77 -37.10
C SER A 18 -28.85 -16.85 -37.31
N GLN A 19 -29.51 -15.72 -36.99
CA GLN A 19 -30.59 -15.00 -37.74
C GLN A 19 -31.99 -15.66 -37.91
N GLU A 20 -33.14 -14.97 -38.00
CA GLU A 20 -33.61 -13.59 -37.71
C GLU A 20 -35.17 -13.55 -37.81
N HIS A 21 -35.85 -12.52 -37.27
CA HIS A 21 -37.24 -12.08 -37.61
C HIS A 21 -38.44 -13.05 -37.27
N ILE A 22 -39.73 -12.65 -37.10
CA ILE A 22 -40.48 -11.37 -36.96
C ILE A 22 -41.89 -11.64 -36.34
N GLU A 23 -42.62 -10.58 -35.90
CA GLU A 23 -44.08 -10.50 -35.58
C GLU A 23 -44.62 -11.33 -34.38
N GLU A 24 -45.71 -10.99 -33.68
CA GLU A 24 -46.44 -9.77 -33.25
C GLU A 24 -47.88 -10.23 -32.88
N ALA A 25 -48.49 -9.63 -31.84
CA ALA A 25 -49.93 -9.49 -31.53
C ALA A 25 -50.12 -9.47 -29.99
N SER A 26 -50.18 -8.31 -29.31
CA SER A 26 -51.23 -7.28 -29.30
C SER A 26 -52.41 -7.58 -28.38
N ASP A 27 -52.70 -6.68 -27.45
CA ASP A 27 -54.09 -6.26 -27.20
C ASP A 27 -54.16 -4.77 -26.87
N GLN A 28 -55.29 -4.15 -27.21
CA GLN A 28 -55.58 -2.71 -27.18
C GLN A 28 -56.39 -2.37 -25.91
N GLY A 29 -56.54 -1.15 -25.40
CA GLY A 29 -56.20 0.20 -25.88
C GLY A 29 -57.38 1.14 -25.58
N LYS A 30 -57.15 2.47 -25.54
CA LYS A 30 -58.09 3.50 -26.03
C LYS A 30 -57.52 4.92 -25.96
N LEU A 31 -57.41 5.52 -27.14
CA LEU A 31 -57.16 6.94 -27.39
C LEU A 31 -58.49 7.63 -27.75
N GLN A 32 -58.53 8.97 -27.76
CA GLN A 32 -59.34 9.92 -28.57
C GLN A 32 -59.14 11.34 -27.94
N ASP A 33 -59.13 12.51 -28.59
CA ASP A 33 -59.14 13.00 -29.99
C ASP A 33 -58.82 14.53 -29.92
N LEU A 34 -58.36 15.33 -30.91
CA LEU A 34 -57.82 15.18 -32.29
C LEU A 34 -57.17 16.53 -32.74
N THR A 35 -56.12 16.50 -33.59
CA THR A 35 -55.81 17.50 -34.68
C THR A 35 -55.40 18.98 -34.33
N GLU A 36 -54.64 19.75 -35.14
CA GLU A 36 -54.00 19.52 -36.45
C GLU A 36 -52.83 20.49 -36.80
N SER A 37 -51.83 19.97 -37.52
CA SER A 37 -51.08 20.61 -38.63
C SER A 37 -49.97 21.69 -38.40
N ASN A 38 -48.93 21.57 -39.25
CA ASN A 38 -47.74 22.42 -39.43
C ASN A 38 -47.82 23.07 -40.85
N PRO A 39 -47.08 24.13 -41.25
CA PRO A 39 -45.72 23.90 -41.84
C PRO A 39 -44.68 25.07 -41.84
N ASP A 40 -43.40 24.68 -41.72
CA ASP A 40 -42.18 25.04 -42.47
C ASP A 40 -41.75 26.47 -42.96
N VAL A 41 -40.57 26.88 -42.44
CA VAL A 41 -39.26 27.14 -43.14
C VAL A 41 -38.88 28.51 -43.79
N ASP A 42 -37.66 28.95 -43.40
CA ASP A 42 -36.64 29.82 -44.05
C ASP A 42 -36.81 31.34 -44.32
N LYS A 43 -35.97 32.17 -43.63
CA LYS A 43 -34.79 32.88 -44.22
C LYS A 43 -34.07 33.88 -43.27
N LYS A 44 -32.73 33.77 -43.16
CA LYS A 44 -31.77 34.87 -42.82
C LYS A 44 -31.50 35.75 -44.08
N PRO A 45 -30.71 36.86 -44.09
CA PRO A 45 -29.85 37.48 -43.04
C PRO A 45 -29.92 39.05 -42.92
N LEU A 46 -29.16 39.68 -41.99
CA LEU A 46 -28.06 40.66 -42.24
C LEU A 46 -27.54 41.42 -40.98
N LYS A 47 -26.35 42.04 -41.11
CA LYS A 47 -25.51 42.69 -40.07
C LYS A 47 -25.66 44.23 -40.02
N ARG A 48 -25.39 44.86 -38.85
CA ARG A 48 -24.46 46.02 -38.59
C ARG A 48 -24.77 46.69 -37.22
N THR A 49 -23.89 46.67 -36.21
CA THR A 49 -22.67 47.48 -35.88
C THR A 49 -22.90 48.72 -34.98
N ASP A 50 -22.20 48.70 -33.83
CA ASP A 50 -21.51 49.78 -33.10
C ASP A 50 -22.19 50.73 -32.06
N ASP A 51 -21.32 51.03 -31.08
CA ASP A 51 -21.22 52.15 -30.11
C ASP A 51 -21.98 52.17 -28.76
N GLY A 52 -21.21 52.41 -27.68
CA GLY A 52 -21.64 53.22 -26.51
C GLY A 52 -21.59 52.60 -25.09
N LYS A 53 -20.44 52.67 -24.40
CA LYS A 53 -20.31 52.54 -22.92
C LYS A 53 -20.85 53.82 -22.19
N PRO A 54 -20.95 53.87 -20.84
CA PRO A 54 -21.35 52.86 -19.84
C PRO A 54 -22.37 53.42 -18.80
N ASN A 55 -22.91 52.60 -17.87
CA ASN A 55 -23.34 53.07 -16.52
C ASN A 55 -23.50 51.94 -15.49
N THR A 56 -23.71 52.31 -14.22
CA THR A 56 -23.38 51.54 -12.98
C THR A 56 -24.58 51.03 -12.16
N CYS A 57 -24.33 50.04 -11.29
CA CYS A 57 -25.16 49.56 -10.14
C CYS A 57 -26.51 48.91 -10.54
N ASP A 58 -26.87 47.67 -10.17
CA ASP A 58 -27.02 47.11 -8.82
C ASP A 58 -27.35 45.60 -8.93
N GLU A 59 -26.53 44.72 -8.35
CA GLU A 59 -26.80 43.27 -8.24
C GLU A 59 -26.49 42.80 -6.80
N SER A 60 -27.37 43.17 -5.87
CA SER A 60 -27.30 42.74 -4.46
C SER A 60 -28.67 42.38 -3.86
N SER A 61 -29.71 42.27 -4.71
CA SER A 61 -31.10 42.07 -4.27
C SER A 61 -31.68 40.67 -4.55
N GLU A 62 -31.04 39.83 -5.36
CA GLU A 62 -31.59 38.50 -5.72
C GLU A 62 -30.99 37.35 -4.90
N ALA A 63 -29.85 37.55 -4.23
CA ALA A 63 -29.19 36.53 -3.41
C ALA A 63 -29.80 36.36 -2.00
N VAL A 64 -30.58 37.34 -1.52
CA VAL A 64 -31.17 37.32 -0.16
C VAL A 64 -32.51 36.56 -0.14
N GLN A 65 -33.31 36.68 -1.21
CA GLN A 65 -34.63 36.04 -1.32
C GLN A 65 -34.57 34.49 -1.34
N TYR A 66 -33.45 33.90 -1.79
CA TYR A 66 -33.28 32.44 -1.89
C TYR A 66 -32.84 31.76 -0.58
N LEU A 67 -32.40 32.54 0.41
CA LEU A 67 -31.89 32.03 1.69
C LEU A 67 -32.96 32.02 2.80
N GLU A 68 -34.00 32.86 2.70
CA GLU A 68 -35.08 32.92 3.70
C GLU A 68 -36.12 31.78 3.48
N ASP A 69 -36.47 31.47 2.23
CA ASP A 69 -37.44 30.40 1.86
C ASP A 69 -36.99 28.96 2.24
N ASN A 70 -35.73 28.76 2.61
CA ASN A 70 -35.18 27.47 3.03
C ASN A 70 -35.05 27.31 4.56
N CYS A 71 -35.25 28.37 5.35
CA CYS A 71 -35.29 28.25 6.81
C CYS A 71 -36.64 27.77 7.36
N GLU A 72 -37.76 28.09 6.69
CA GLU A 72 -39.11 27.74 7.17
C GLU A 72 -39.54 26.29 6.92
N LYS A 73 -38.78 25.52 6.11
CA LYS A 73 -39.09 24.10 5.82
C LYS A 73 -38.47 23.09 6.81
N ASN A 74 -37.55 23.52 7.67
CA ASN A 74 -36.85 22.67 8.64
C ASN A 74 -37.36 22.83 10.09
N GLN A 75 -38.51 23.48 10.32
CA GLN A 75 -39.08 23.66 11.67
C GLN A 75 -40.32 22.79 11.96
N ASN A 76 -40.67 21.84 11.07
CA ASN A 76 -41.88 21.00 11.19
C ASN A 76 -41.59 19.49 11.26
N PHE A 77 -40.38 19.08 11.69
CA PHE A 77 -39.99 17.66 11.81
C PHE A 77 -39.62 17.21 13.23
N GLU A 78 -39.75 18.07 14.25
CA GLU A 78 -39.40 17.77 15.66
C GLU A 78 -40.60 17.56 16.61
N GLU A 79 -41.86 17.64 16.14
CA GLU A 79 -43.06 17.49 17.00
C GLU A 79 -43.88 16.19 16.83
N GLU A 80 -43.47 15.22 16.00
CA GLU A 80 -44.27 13.99 15.75
C GLU A 80 -43.59 12.67 16.21
N LEU A 81 -42.67 12.73 17.18
CA LEU A 81 -41.98 11.54 17.74
C LEU A 81 -42.11 11.42 19.27
N GLN A 82 -43.35 11.44 19.77
CA GLN A 82 -43.67 11.01 21.15
C GLN A 82 -44.99 10.23 21.27
N LYS A 83 -44.95 8.91 21.01
CA LYS A 83 -45.47 7.85 21.91
C LYS A 83 -45.24 6.43 21.36
N PRO A 84 -45.20 5.39 22.22
CA PRO A 84 -44.83 4.04 21.83
C PRO A 84 -46.04 3.16 21.50
N GLU A 85 -45.90 2.28 20.52
CA GLU A 85 -46.72 1.06 20.43
C GLU A 85 -45.84 -0.18 20.19
N SER A 86 -46.28 -1.29 20.78
CA SER A 86 -45.56 -2.54 20.93
C SER A 86 -45.92 -3.57 19.86
N ALA A 87 -44.93 -4.26 19.29
CA ALA A 87 -45.13 -5.56 18.65
C ALA A 87 -43.87 -6.42 18.79
N GLU A 88 -44.01 -7.60 19.41
CA GLU A 88 -42.96 -8.62 19.44
C GLU A 88 -42.93 -9.41 18.12
N VAL A 89 -41.78 -9.50 17.45
CA VAL A 89 -41.42 -10.64 16.60
C VAL A 89 -39.92 -10.87 16.76
N GLY A 90 -39.53 -11.93 17.47
CA GLY A 90 -38.12 -12.22 17.76
C GLY A 90 -37.50 -13.21 16.78
N TYR A 91 -36.29 -12.91 16.29
CA TYR A 91 -35.36 -13.87 15.70
C TYR A 91 -33.92 -13.53 16.12
N MET A 92 -33.24 -14.54 16.71
CA MET A 92 -31.82 -14.67 17.04
C MET A 92 -30.88 -13.45 16.88
N GLU A 93 -30.79 -12.62 17.91
CA GLU A 93 -29.99 -11.38 17.94
C GLU A 93 -29.00 -11.36 19.14
N LYS A 94 -28.34 -12.49 19.44
CA LYS A 94 -27.70 -12.72 20.76
C LYS A 94 -26.17 -12.82 20.85
N ASP A 95 -25.44 -12.89 19.73
CA ASP A 95 -23.97 -12.97 19.78
C ASP A 95 -23.28 -11.61 19.53
N GLU A 96 -23.65 -10.83 18.50
CA GLU A 96 -22.95 -9.56 18.17
C GLU A 96 -22.92 -8.54 19.33
N GLU A 97 -24.05 -8.35 20.03
CA GLU A 97 -24.12 -7.42 21.17
C GLU A 97 -23.28 -7.91 22.36
N THR A 98 -23.13 -9.23 22.52
CA THR A 98 -22.30 -9.85 23.57
C THR A 98 -20.82 -9.76 23.24
N GLU A 99 -20.44 -9.96 21.97
CA GLU A 99 -19.07 -9.78 21.49
C GLU A 99 -18.64 -8.31 21.51
N LYS A 100 -19.53 -7.38 21.16
CA LYS A 100 -19.30 -5.95 21.27
C LYS A 100 -19.13 -5.50 22.72
N GLN A 101 -19.99 -5.98 23.63
CA GLN A 101 -19.83 -5.69 25.06
C GLN A 101 -18.55 -6.33 25.64
N LEU A 102 -18.15 -7.52 25.20
CA LEU A 102 -16.88 -8.13 25.59
C LEU A 102 -15.69 -7.36 25.02
N ALA A 103 -15.76 -6.89 23.78
CA ALA A 103 -14.74 -6.05 23.17
C ALA A 103 -14.62 -4.69 23.87
N GLU A 104 -15.74 -4.04 24.20
CA GLU A 104 -15.78 -2.80 24.99
C GLU A 104 -15.27 -3.03 26.43
N GLU A 105 -15.63 -4.13 27.09
CA GLU A 105 -15.15 -4.45 28.45
C GLU A 105 -13.66 -4.86 28.48
N ILE A 106 -13.15 -5.51 27.43
CA ILE A 106 -11.71 -5.76 27.23
C ILE A 106 -10.98 -4.46 26.91
N PHE A 107 -11.56 -3.59 26.07
CA PHE A 107 -11.00 -2.28 25.70
C PHE A 107 -10.81 -1.39 26.92
N GLU A 108 -11.84 -1.24 27.77
CA GLU A 108 -11.76 -0.52 29.04
C GLU A 108 -10.69 -1.12 29.98
N LYS A 109 -10.65 -2.45 30.15
CA LYS A 109 -9.63 -3.14 30.98
C LYS A 109 -8.20 -3.02 30.43
N VAL A 110 -8.04 -2.82 29.12
CA VAL A 110 -6.75 -2.57 28.47
C VAL A 110 -6.36 -1.09 28.59
N ILE A 111 -7.32 -0.16 28.53
CA ILE A 111 -7.08 1.27 28.70
C ILE A 111 -6.74 1.64 30.15
N GLU A 112 -7.50 1.16 31.16
CA GLU A 112 -7.19 1.42 32.59
C GLU A 112 -5.76 0.99 32.98
N LYS A 113 -5.16 0.00 32.28
CA LYS A 113 -3.76 -0.39 32.46
C LYS A 113 -2.76 0.42 31.64
N ARG A 114 -3.17 1.05 30.54
CA ARG A 114 -2.31 1.84 29.63
C ARG A 114 -2.15 3.29 30.05
N GLU A 115 -3.09 3.87 30.79
CA GLU A 115 -3.07 5.27 31.25
C GLU A 115 -1.80 5.68 32.03
N LEU A 116 -1.04 4.70 32.55
CA LEU A 116 0.14 4.92 33.41
C LEU A 116 1.49 4.53 32.77
N LYS A 117 1.56 4.09 31.50
CA LYS A 117 2.82 3.57 30.89
C LYS A 117 3.31 4.27 29.62
N GLY A 118 2.42 4.66 28.71
CA GLY A 118 2.78 5.10 27.35
C GLY A 118 3.57 6.41 27.20
N ILE A 119 3.99 7.06 28.29
CA ILE A 119 4.77 8.31 28.26
C ILE A 119 6.27 8.07 28.56
N GLU A 120 6.60 7.10 29.42
CA GLU A 120 7.99 6.73 29.72
C GLU A 120 8.57 5.82 28.62
N GLU A 121 7.78 4.85 28.12
CA GLU A 121 8.17 3.96 27.01
C GLU A 121 8.47 4.74 25.71
N LEU A 122 7.90 5.95 25.58
CA LEU A 122 8.17 6.91 24.53
C LEU A 122 9.61 7.48 24.56
N GLU A 123 10.34 7.44 25.68
CA GLU A 123 11.73 7.90 25.78
C GLU A 123 12.75 6.91 25.21
N GLU A 124 12.44 5.62 25.21
CA GLU A 124 13.35 4.60 24.68
C GLU A 124 13.08 4.31 23.19
N THR A 125 11.82 4.15 22.78
CA THR A 125 11.46 3.59 21.47
C THR A 125 11.80 4.50 20.28
N ILE A 126 11.56 5.82 20.36
CA ILE A 126 11.79 6.72 19.22
C ILE A 126 13.29 7.05 19.01
N PRO A 127 14.10 7.26 20.07
CA PRO A 127 15.54 7.24 19.93
C PRO A 127 16.07 5.92 19.35
N GLN A 128 15.56 4.75 19.76
CA GLN A 128 15.95 3.47 19.13
C GLN A 128 15.57 3.41 17.63
N LEU A 129 14.35 3.83 17.26
CA LEU A 129 13.89 3.95 15.87
C LEU A 129 14.78 4.84 14.98
N ASN A 130 15.41 5.86 15.58
CA ASN A 130 16.28 6.81 14.89
C ASN A 130 17.80 6.50 15.05
N GLN A 131 18.21 5.75 16.07
CA GLN A 131 19.61 5.40 16.38
C GLN A 131 20.03 4.01 15.89
N THR A 132 19.09 3.20 15.37
CA THR A 132 19.42 1.89 14.79
C THR A 132 20.27 2.07 13.52
N PHE A 133 21.58 2.11 13.74
CA PHE A 133 22.73 2.29 12.83
C PHE A 133 23.37 3.69 12.72
N GLY A 134 24.09 4.06 13.78
CA GLY A 134 25.34 4.84 13.66
C GLY A 134 26.63 4.00 13.85
N ASN A 135 26.53 2.75 14.33
CA ASN A 135 27.69 1.93 14.74
C ASN A 135 27.51 0.44 14.38
N GLN A 136 27.54 0.08 13.10
CA GLN A 136 27.71 -1.34 12.70
C GLN A 136 28.21 -1.58 11.26
N LEU A 137 28.89 -0.59 10.64
CA LEU A 137 29.61 -0.78 9.36
C LEU A 137 31.14 -0.77 9.51
N LEU A 138 31.67 -0.73 10.73
CA LEU A 138 33.11 -0.77 11.04
C LEU A 138 33.49 -1.93 11.98
N ARG A 139 33.10 -3.15 11.60
CA ARG A 139 33.75 -4.41 12.03
C ARG A 139 33.70 -5.40 10.88
N GLY A 140 34.62 -5.20 9.94
CA GLY A 140 34.78 -6.01 8.73
C GLY A 140 36.25 -6.11 8.32
N GLU A 141 37.15 -6.32 9.27
CA GLU A 141 38.51 -6.80 9.02
C GLU A 141 38.81 -7.93 10.02
N ASP A 142 39.11 -9.12 9.47
CA ASP A 142 39.69 -10.24 10.22
C ASP A 142 41.18 -9.98 10.44
N GLU A 143 41.65 -10.01 11.68
CA GLU A 143 43.03 -10.42 11.98
C GLU A 143 43.09 -11.32 13.23
N PRO A 144 44.11 -12.20 13.35
CA PRO A 144 44.00 -13.41 14.15
C PRO A 144 44.26 -13.21 15.64
N LYS A 145 43.82 -14.19 16.43
CA LYS A 145 44.11 -14.29 17.87
C LYS A 145 45.60 -14.57 18.12
N GLU A 146 46.24 -13.76 18.96
CA GLU A 146 47.38 -14.19 19.78
C GLU A 146 47.05 -14.04 21.28
N GLU A 147 47.56 -14.98 22.07
CA GLU A 147 47.41 -15.03 23.53
C GLU A 147 48.50 -14.21 24.26
N PRO A 148 48.28 -13.79 25.52
CA PRO A 148 48.95 -12.62 26.08
C PRO A 148 50.37 -12.87 26.55
N LYS A 149 51.24 -11.85 26.41
CA LYS A 149 52.51 -11.73 27.14
C LYS A 149 52.77 -10.32 27.64
N ASP A 150 52.96 -10.28 28.95
CA ASP A 150 53.71 -9.37 29.82
C ASP A 150 54.43 -8.13 29.26
N GLU A 151 54.26 -7.06 30.04
CA GLU A 151 55.30 -6.13 30.53
C GLU A 151 55.89 -4.99 29.66
N LEU A 152 55.96 -3.82 30.35
CA LEU A 152 56.93 -2.70 30.23
C LEU A 152 56.73 -1.57 29.20
N ALA A 153 56.27 -0.43 29.75
CA ALA A 153 57.00 0.84 29.86
C ALA A 153 57.24 1.78 28.64
N GLU A 154 56.80 3.03 28.86
CA GLU A 154 57.51 4.30 28.62
C GLU A 154 57.77 4.86 27.19
N ASN A 155 57.31 6.12 27.03
CA ASN A 155 57.95 7.23 26.30
C ASN A 155 58.04 7.14 24.76
N GLU A 156 58.20 8.23 23.98
CA GLU A 156 57.83 9.66 24.07
C GLU A 156 58.06 10.25 22.65
N ASN A 157 57.51 11.44 22.36
CA ASN A 157 57.92 12.38 21.29
C ASN A 157 57.62 11.98 19.82
N GLU A 158 56.99 12.85 18.99
CA GLU A 158 57.56 14.06 18.32
C GLU A 158 58.63 13.65 17.26
N GLU A 159 58.58 14.00 15.96
CA GLU A 159 58.32 15.32 15.35
C GLU A 159 58.11 15.25 13.79
N LYS A 160 57.48 16.32 13.23
CA LYS A 160 57.75 17.02 11.94
C LYS A 160 57.60 16.37 10.53
N PHE A 161 56.83 17.08 9.69
CA PHE A 161 56.96 17.21 8.22
C PHE A 161 58.13 18.14 7.82
N PRO A 162 58.66 18.03 6.58
CA PRO A 162 58.39 19.02 5.49
C PRO A 162 57.98 18.34 4.15
N GLU A 163 57.11 18.92 3.29
CA GLU A 163 57.34 20.02 2.30
C GLU A 163 58.25 19.55 1.11
N ILE A 164 57.84 19.49 -0.18
CA ILE A 164 57.86 20.59 -1.19
C ILE A 164 57.38 20.12 -2.62
N LEU A 165 56.45 20.87 -3.23
CA LEU A 165 56.38 21.42 -4.62
C LEU A 165 56.24 20.61 -5.96
N GLU A 166 55.23 21.06 -6.75
CA GLU A 166 54.98 21.16 -8.22
C GLU A 166 55.63 20.27 -9.32
N SER A 167 54.78 19.85 -10.28
CA SER A 167 54.77 20.19 -11.74
C SER A 167 54.28 19.00 -12.60
N ALA A 168 53.79 19.08 -13.84
CA ALA A 168 52.98 20.01 -14.62
C ALA A 168 52.78 19.34 -16.02
N THR A 169 51.53 19.15 -16.47
CA THR A 169 51.03 19.06 -17.88
C THR A 169 51.89 18.52 -19.05
N GLN A 170 51.29 17.67 -19.91
CA GLN A 170 50.98 17.91 -21.37
C GLN A 170 50.59 16.58 -22.11
N LEU A 171 49.48 16.53 -22.89
CA LEU A 171 49.36 16.51 -24.37
C LEU A 171 50.00 15.27 -25.08
N THR A 172 49.51 14.63 -26.16
CA THR A 172 48.36 14.80 -27.11
C THR A 172 48.24 13.59 -28.07
N GLY A 173 47.08 13.42 -28.76
CA GLY A 173 46.93 12.66 -30.03
C GLY A 173 45.88 11.51 -29.93
N ASN A 174 44.71 11.54 -30.59
CA ASN A 174 44.37 11.55 -32.04
C ASN A 174 44.97 10.37 -32.81
N LEU A 175 44.32 9.70 -33.78
CA LEU A 175 42.96 9.60 -34.38
C LEU A 175 43.04 8.25 -35.18
N GLU A 176 42.03 7.40 -35.39
CA GLU A 176 40.93 7.44 -36.38
C GLU A 176 40.66 5.98 -36.82
N ALA A 177 39.45 5.68 -37.31
CA ALA A 177 39.20 4.54 -38.21
C ALA A 177 38.93 5.11 -39.62
N PRO A 178 39.13 4.36 -40.74
CA PRO A 178 38.00 3.60 -41.29
C PRO A 178 38.35 2.42 -42.27
N ALA A 179 37.28 1.84 -42.84
CA ALA A 179 37.13 1.37 -44.24
C ALA A 179 36.97 -0.14 -44.52
N GLU A 180 36.23 -0.40 -45.61
CA GLU A 180 35.54 -1.65 -45.99
C GLU A 180 36.20 -2.35 -47.19
N HIS A 181 35.95 -3.67 -47.36
CA HIS A 181 35.75 -4.42 -48.62
C HIS A 181 35.76 -5.96 -48.33
N ASP A 182 35.30 -6.89 -49.17
CA ASP A 182 34.03 -7.09 -49.94
C ASP A 182 34.13 -8.44 -50.73
N ASN A 183 33.04 -9.25 -50.81
CA ASN A 183 32.84 -10.45 -51.70
C ASN A 183 33.81 -11.67 -51.57
N GLN A 184 33.55 -12.95 -51.93
CA GLN A 184 32.48 -13.80 -52.55
C GLN A 184 32.73 -15.31 -52.15
N LYS A 185 31.74 -16.15 -51.77
CA LYS A 185 30.91 -17.17 -52.52
C LYS A 185 31.54 -18.55 -52.91
N GLU A 186 30.64 -19.55 -53.13
CA GLU A 186 30.83 -20.97 -53.59
C GLU A 186 31.28 -22.01 -52.52
N ASP A 187 30.86 -23.29 -52.47
CA ASP A 187 29.74 -24.07 -53.07
C ASP A 187 29.52 -25.42 -52.29
N GLU A 188 28.40 -26.13 -52.54
CA GLU A 188 28.05 -27.51 -52.06
C GLU A 188 28.78 -28.63 -52.89
N PRO A 189 28.65 -30.00 -52.69
CA PRO A 189 27.58 -30.79 -52.00
C PRO A 189 28.01 -32.06 -51.17
N ASP A 190 26.99 -32.77 -50.66
CA ASP A 190 26.93 -34.12 -50.02
C ASP A 190 27.16 -35.29 -51.03
N PRO A 191 27.56 -36.56 -50.65
CA PRO A 191 26.60 -37.60 -50.20
C PRO A 191 27.11 -38.75 -49.26
N ASN A 192 26.13 -39.54 -48.74
CA ASN A 192 26.14 -40.97 -48.29
C ASN A 192 26.54 -41.34 -46.84
N GLN A 193 25.89 -42.30 -46.13
CA GLN A 193 24.58 -42.97 -46.26
C GLN A 193 24.26 -43.82 -44.99
N GLU A 194 22.96 -43.99 -44.67
CA GLU A 194 22.19 -45.19 -44.19
C GLU A 194 22.93 -46.44 -43.63
N GLU A 195 22.38 -47.34 -42.78
CA GLU A 195 21.13 -47.57 -42.02
C GLU A 195 21.41 -48.79 -41.08
N ASN A 196 20.72 -48.99 -39.94
CA ASN A 196 19.91 -50.22 -39.69
C ASN A 196 19.25 -50.33 -38.30
N LYS A 197 18.27 -51.26 -38.23
CA LYS A 197 17.17 -51.33 -37.25
C LYS A 197 17.31 -52.40 -36.15
N GLU A 198 16.51 -52.17 -35.11
CA GLU A 198 15.91 -53.09 -34.12
C GLU A 198 15.89 -54.61 -34.43
N ASN A 199 16.10 -55.48 -33.42
CA ASN A 199 15.00 -56.30 -32.88
C ASN A 199 15.31 -57.13 -31.60
N LEU A 200 14.24 -57.23 -30.81
CA LEU A 200 13.82 -58.07 -29.67
C LEU A 200 14.50 -59.43 -29.30
N ASP A 201 14.45 -59.69 -27.97
CA ASP A 201 13.77 -60.81 -27.27
C ASP A 201 14.56 -61.86 -26.39
N ARG A 202 14.16 -61.88 -25.10
CA ARG A 202 13.88 -63.02 -24.18
C ARG A 202 14.88 -63.52 -23.10
N VAL A 203 14.52 -63.17 -21.85
CA VAL A 203 14.22 -64.04 -20.68
C VAL A 203 15.33 -64.89 -20.03
N GLY A 204 15.59 -64.64 -18.73
CA GLY A 204 16.20 -65.57 -17.78
C GLY A 204 16.39 -64.98 -16.37
N GLN A 205 15.61 -65.43 -15.38
CA GLN A 205 15.66 -65.01 -13.96
C GLN A 205 16.99 -65.46 -13.28
N GLN A 206 17.49 -64.89 -12.16
CA GLN A 206 16.90 -64.94 -10.81
C GLN A 206 17.55 -63.98 -9.77
N HIS A 207 16.78 -63.71 -8.71
CA HIS A 207 17.10 -63.22 -7.35
C HIS A 207 17.17 -61.71 -7.03
N GLU A 208 16.20 -61.31 -6.21
CA GLU A 208 15.99 -60.03 -5.52
C GLU A 208 16.71 -59.99 -4.15
N ILE A 209 16.92 -58.79 -3.60
CA ILE A 209 16.88 -58.38 -2.16
C ILE A 209 17.26 -56.87 -2.11
N PRO A 210 16.69 -56.04 -1.21
CA PRO A 210 15.76 -54.99 -1.65
C PRO A 210 16.34 -53.57 -1.73
N VAL A 211 15.67 -52.71 -2.51
CA VAL A 211 15.93 -51.26 -2.55
C VAL A 211 15.26 -50.59 -1.35
N ALA A 212 16.06 -49.91 -0.52
CA ALA A 212 15.53 -49.01 0.50
C ALA A 212 14.96 -47.75 -0.17
N GLN A 213 13.70 -47.45 0.11
CA GLN A 213 13.09 -46.18 -0.29
C GLN A 213 13.67 -45.05 0.56
N HIS A 214 14.56 -44.25 -0.03
CA HIS A 214 14.77 -42.89 0.44
C HIS A 214 13.65 -42.02 -0.15
N GLU A 215 12.65 -41.72 0.65
CA GLU A 215 11.78 -40.58 0.40
C GLU A 215 12.63 -39.32 0.64
N ASP A 216 13.12 -38.71 -0.44
CA ASP A 216 13.64 -37.35 -0.38
C ASP A 216 12.46 -36.41 -0.10
N ALA A 217 12.23 -36.17 1.20
CA ALA A 217 11.34 -35.13 1.67
C ALA A 217 11.86 -33.78 1.15
N ALA A 218 11.22 -33.27 0.09
CA ALA A 218 11.45 -31.93 -0.39
C ALA A 218 11.27 -30.96 0.78
N LYS A 219 12.37 -30.32 1.20
CA LYS A 219 12.31 -29.32 2.26
C LYS A 219 11.45 -28.16 1.80
N HIS A 220 10.22 -28.11 2.30
CA HIS A 220 9.46 -26.87 2.31
C HIS A 220 10.33 -25.78 2.95
N PRO A 221 10.36 -24.54 2.42
CA PRO A 221 11.11 -23.46 3.03
C PRO A 221 10.64 -23.29 4.49
N GLU A 222 11.59 -23.15 5.42
CA GLU A 222 11.31 -23.04 6.85
C GLU A 222 10.30 -21.90 7.08
N GLU A 223 9.07 -22.25 7.46
CA GLU A 223 8.06 -21.24 7.75
C GLU A 223 8.45 -20.49 9.01
N ASP A 224 8.35 -19.16 8.98
CA ASP A 224 8.62 -18.27 10.12
C ASP A 224 7.54 -18.45 11.22
N LEU A 225 7.54 -19.58 11.90
CA LEU A 225 6.65 -19.92 13.01
C LEU A 225 7.02 -19.13 14.27
N PRO A 226 6.06 -18.87 15.18
CA PRO A 226 6.35 -18.35 16.51
C PRO A 226 7.37 -19.22 17.24
N ASN A 227 8.44 -18.62 17.77
CA ASN A 227 9.39 -19.32 18.62
C ASN A 227 8.80 -19.64 20.01
N GLU A 228 9.55 -20.31 20.89
CA GLU A 228 9.05 -20.74 22.21
C GLU A 228 8.61 -19.56 23.09
N GLN A 229 9.36 -18.46 23.09
CA GLN A 229 9.10 -17.26 23.87
C GLN A 229 7.83 -16.55 23.37
N VAL A 230 7.67 -16.41 22.06
CA VAL A 230 6.45 -15.86 21.44
C VAL A 230 5.27 -16.80 21.73
N THR A 231 5.44 -18.12 21.58
CA THR A 231 4.38 -19.11 21.88
C THR A 231 3.93 -19.04 23.34
N GLN A 232 4.85 -18.88 24.28
CA GLN A 232 4.51 -18.71 25.70
C GLN A 232 3.75 -17.41 25.95
N PHE A 233 4.18 -16.31 25.33
CA PHE A 233 3.47 -15.02 25.38
C PHE A 233 2.05 -15.11 24.82
N LEU A 234 1.87 -15.74 23.65
CA LEU A 234 0.55 -15.96 23.05
C LEU A 234 -0.36 -16.77 23.97
N ARG A 235 0.14 -17.86 24.58
CA ARG A 235 -0.62 -18.65 25.57
C ARG A 235 -1.05 -17.82 26.78
N GLN A 236 -0.15 -17.00 27.32
CA GLN A 236 -0.47 -16.09 28.43
C GLN A 236 -1.51 -15.03 28.05
N LEU A 237 -1.42 -14.47 26.85
CA LEU A 237 -2.35 -13.46 26.35
C LEU A 237 -3.75 -14.04 26.10
N VAL A 238 -3.84 -15.19 25.42
CA VAL A 238 -5.11 -15.92 25.20
C VAL A 238 -5.76 -16.27 26.54
N SER A 239 -4.97 -16.70 27.55
CA SER A 239 -5.50 -17.03 28.88
C SER A 239 -5.98 -15.81 29.69
N GLN A 240 -5.55 -14.59 29.31
CA GLN A 240 -6.01 -13.33 29.90
C GLN A 240 -7.25 -12.78 29.19
N LEU A 241 -7.32 -12.92 27.85
CA LEU A 241 -8.46 -12.48 27.03
C LEU A 241 -9.67 -13.41 27.20
N TRP A 242 -9.44 -14.73 27.26
CA TRP A 242 -10.48 -15.75 27.42
C TRP A 242 -10.19 -16.72 28.57
N PRO A 243 -10.28 -16.27 29.85
CA PRO A 243 -10.02 -17.12 31.02
C PRO A 243 -10.92 -18.35 31.10
N GLU A 244 -12.08 -18.35 30.44
CA GLU A 244 -13.03 -19.47 30.39
C GLU A 244 -12.47 -20.70 29.65
N LEU A 245 -11.46 -20.52 28.79
CA LEU A 245 -10.77 -21.62 28.12
C LEU A 245 -9.80 -22.38 29.04
N GLY A 246 -9.58 -21.89 30.26
CA GLY A 246 -8.67 -22.46 31.25
C GLY A 246 -7.19 -22.19 30.95
N ALA A 247 -6.31 -22.81 31.73
CA ALA A 247 -4.87 -22.48 31.74
C ALA A 247 -4.06 -22.98 30.54
N ASN A 248 -4.63 -23.85 29.70
CA ASN A 248 -3.95 -24.44 28.52
C ASN A 248 -4.94 -24.56 27.35
N PRO A 249 -5.35 -23.45 26.72
CA PRO A 249 -6.19 -23.48 25.54
C PRO A 249 -5.50 -24.22 24.38
N GLU A 250 -6.29 -24.93 23.58
CA GLU A 250 -5.86 -25.39 22.26
C GLU A 250 -5.62 -24.15 21.38
N LEU A 251 -4.47 -24.10 20.71
CA LEU A 251 -4.07 -23.01 19.83
C LEU A 251 -3.77 -23.59 18.45
N ARG A 252 -4.42 -23.05 17.42
CA ARG A 252 -4.14 -23.41 16.01
C ARG A 252 -3.62 -22.18 15.28
N LEU A 253 -2.58 -22.38 14.48
CA LEU A 253 -1.94 -21.35 13.68
C LEU A 253 -2.16 -21.65 12.20
N GLU A 254 -2.74 -20.69 11.48
CA GLU A 254 -2.98 -20.75 10.04
C GLU A 254 -2.40 -19.48 9.39
N ARG A 255 -2.13 -19.49 8.08
CA ARG A 255 -1.71 -18.26 7.39
C ARG A 255 -2.89 -17.29 7.30
N ALA A 256 -2.72 -16.05 7.75
CA ALA A 256 -3.77 -15.02 7.68
C ALA A 256 -3.84 -14.34 6.30
N SER A 257 -2.74 -14.35 5.54
CA SER A 257 -2.57 -13.66 4.26
C SER A 257 -2.21 -14.64 3.14
N ALA A 258 -2.64 -14.39 1.90
CA ALA A 258 -2.20 -15.20 0.76
C ALA A 258 -0.75 -14.88 0.34
N LYS A 259 -0.17 -15.71 -0.54
CA LYS A 259 1.17 -15.48 -1.10
C LYS A 259 1.15 -14.18 -1.92
N GLY A 260 1.97 -13.20 -1.53
CA GLY A 260 2.05 -11.88 -2.17
C GLY A 260 1.19 -10.79 -1.53
N ASP A 261 0.59 -11.03 -0.36
CA ASP A 261 -0.16 -9.98 0.34
C ASP A 261 0.65 -9.28 1.44
N ASN A 262 1.67 -9.95 2.01
CA ASN A 262 2.66 -9.31 2.88
C ASN A 262 4.09 -9.69 2.48
N TYR A 263 4.93 -8.67 2.24
CA TYR A 263 6.32 -8.82 1.76
C TYR A 263 7.37 -8.59 2.87
N LEU A 264 7.01 -7.94 3.97
CA LEU A 264 7.93 -7.48 5.01
C LEU A 264 7.76 -8.21 6.36
N GLY A 265 6.62 -8.88 6.57
CA GLY A 265 6.34 -9.68 7.76
C GLY A 265 5.55 -10.95 7.43
N VAL A 266 5.55 -11.89 8.37
CA VAL A 266 4.71 -13.09 8.31
C VAL A 266 3.49 -12.90 9.21
N VAL A 267 2.31 -13.11 8.65
CA VAL A 267 1.03 -12.93 9.35
C VAL A 267 0.36 -14.28 9.58
N TRP A 268 0.23 -14.65 10.84
CA TRP A 268 -0.50 -15.84 11.29
C TRP A 268 -1.87 -15.46 11.84
N ARG A 269 -2.87 -16.31 11.62
CA ARG A 269 -4.13 -16.34 12.34
C ARG A 269 -3.99 -17.34 13.47
N LEU A 270 -4.23 -16.91 14.69
CA LEU A 270 -4.22 -17.72 15.90
C LEU A 270 -5.67 -17.94 16.37
N GLN A 271 -6.19 -19.13 16.13
CA GLN A 271 -7.49 -19.55 16.66
C GLN A 271 -7.31 -20.16 18.05
N ALA A 272 -8.14 -19.75 19.00
CA ALA A 272 -8.19 -20.30 20.35
C ALA A 272 -9.43 -21.19 20.52
N ALA A 273 -9.20 -22.46 20.88
CA ALA A 273 -10.19 -23.54 20.83
C ALA A 273 -10.68 -23.88 19.41
N SER A 274 -11.68 -24.76 19.30
CA SER A 274 -12.26 -25.22 18.02
C SER A 274 -13.42 -24.35 17.53
N ASP A 275 -13.59 -23.16 18.10
CA ASP A 275 -14.65 -22.19 17.80
C ASP A 275 -14.04 -21.02 17.00
N SER A 276 -14.60 -20.72 15.83
CA SER A 276 -14.03 -19.74 14.88
C SER A 276 -14.06 -18.29 15.36
N ASN A 277 -14.88 -17.97 16.36
CA ASN A 277 -15.09 -16.59 16.81
C ASN A 277 -13.96 -16.06 17.71
N ARG A 278 -13.09 -16.93 18.27
CA ARG A 278 -11.95 -16.53 19.10
C ARG A 278 -10.65 -16.57 18.29
N SER A 279 -10.45 -15.55 17.45
CA SER A 279 -9.30 -15.43 16.56
C SER A 279 -8.48 -14.16 16.84
N LEU A 280 -7.16 -14.26 16.69
CA LEU A 280 -6.20 -13.16 16.76
C LEU A 280 -5.28 -13.17 15.54
N VAL A 281 -4.83 -12.00 15.10
CA VAL A 281 -3.77 -11.87 14.10
C VAL A 281 -2.44 -11.70 14.80
N VAL A 282 -1.44 -12.51 14.45
CA VAL A 282 -0.08 -12.46 15.00
C VAL A 282 0.88 -12.14 13.86
N LYS A 283 1.43 -10.92 13.87
CA LYS A 283 2.47 -10.50 12.92
C LYS A 283 3.85 -10.75 13.52
N LEU A 284 4.72 -11.40 12.76
CA LEU A 284 6.11 -11.69 13.10
C LEU A 284 7.05 -11.08 12.05
N PRO A 285 8.23 -10.58 12.43
CA PRO A 285 9.28 -10.32 11.46
C PRO A 285 9.83 -11.65 10.89
N PRO A 286 10.42 -11.63 9.68
CA PRO A 286 11.27 -12.71 9.18
C PRO A 286 12.26 -13.23 10.25
N GLN A 287 12.46 -14.54 10.34
CA GLN A 287 13.47 -15.13 11.22
C GLN A 287 14.83 -15.19 10.53
N ASN A 288 14.87 -15.33 9.20
CA ASN A 288 16.12 -15.32 8.45
C ASN A 288 16.82 -13.94 8.52
N ARG A 289 18.05 -13.94 9.05
CA ARG A 289 18.87 -12.74 9.28
C ARG A 289 19.11 -11.89 8.02
N VAL A 290 19.34 -12.52 6.87
CA VAL A 290 19.63 -11.82 5.61
C VAL A 290 18.40 -11.07 5.14
N ARG A 291 17.24 -11.75 5.13
CA ARG A 291 15.94 -11.15 4.81
C ARG A 291 15.56 -10.04 5.80
N ARG A 292 15.77 -10.22 7.12
CA ARG A 292 15.58 -9.16 8.13
C ARG A 292 16.37 -7.89 7.79
N LYS A 293 17.64 -8.03 7.41
CA LYS A 293 18.53 -6.91 7.06
C LYS A 293 18.11 -6.23 5.75
N GLN A 294 17.94 -7.01 4.66
CA GLN A 294 17.69 -6.46 3.32
C GLN A 294 16.31 -5.79 3.20
N PHE A 295 15.30 -6.31 3.91
CA PHE A 295 13.96 -5.72 3.96
C PHE A 295 13.76 -4.73 5.11
N PHE A 296 14.81 -4.42 5.87
CA PHE A 296 14.77 -3.44 6.96
C PHE A 296 13.68 -3.75 8.01
N ALA A 297 13.46 -5.05 8.25
CA ALA A 297 12.30 -5.55 8.96
C ALA A 297 12.21 -5.03 10.39
N ARG A 298 13.34 -4.93 11.12
CA ARG A 298 13.38 -4.48 12.52
C ARG A 298 12.90 -3.02 12.68
N PRO A 299 13.42 -2.02 11.94
CA PRO A 299 12.86 -0.66 11.95
C PRO A 299 11.39 -0.56 11.52
N CYS A 300 10.97 -1.30 10.49
CA CYS A 300 9.57 -1.37 10.07
C CYS A 300 8.66 -1.90 11.20
N PHE A 301 9.09 -2.96 11.89
CA PHE A 301 8.36 -3.58 12.99
C PHE A 301 8.27 -2.66 14.22
N LEU A 302 9.38 -2.06 14.63
CA LEU A 302 9.41 -1.07 15.72
C LEU A 302 8.47 0.12 15.45
N ARG A 303 8.35 0.52 14.18
CA ARG A 303 7.51 1.64 13.75
C ARG A 303 6.02 1.31 13.80
N GLU A 304 5.66 0.09 13.41
CA GLU A 304 4.30 -0.42 13.58
C GLU A 304 3.94 -0.61 15.06
N THR A 305 4.85 -1.12 15.89
CA THR A 305 4.65 -1.12 17.35
C THR A 305 4.43 0.29 17.89
N ALA A 306 5.25 1.27 17.48
CA ALA A 306 5.06 2.66 17.89
C ALA A 306 3.71 3.25 17.42
N ALA A 307 3.16 2.78 16.29
CA ALA A 307 1.81 3.14 15.89
C ALA A 307 0.76 2.63 16.91
N TYR A 308 0.82 1.34 17.26
CA TYR A 308 -0.17 0.70 18.15
C TYR A 308 0.00 1.03 19.64
N GLU A 309 1.21 1.29 20.13
CA GLU A 309 1.48 1.55 21.55
C GLU A 309 1.52 3.05 21.90
N VAL A 310 1.80 3.92 20.93
CA VAL A 310 1.94 5.37 21.16
C VAL A 310 0.91 6.17 20.37
N PHE A 311 0.96 6.10 19.04
CA PHE A 311 0.21 7.06 18.21
C PHE A 311 -1.31 6.80 18.24
N LEU A 312 -1.75 5.57 18.02
CA LEU A 312 -3.18 5.24 18.03
C LEU A 312 -3.82 5.46 19.43
N PRO A 313 -3.20 5.03 20.55
CA PRO A 313 -3.68 5.41 21.89
C PRO A 313 -3.70 6.93 22.14
N LEU A 314 -2.75 7.69 21.58
CA LEU A 314 -2.78 9.15 21.62
C LEU A 314 -3.97 9.71 20.82
N THR A 315 -4.32 9.11 19.66
CA THR A 315 -5.53 9.52 18.90
C THR A 315 -6.81 9.30 19.70
N GLU A 316 -6.96 8.16 20.39
CA GLU A 316 -8.17 7.88 21.19
C GLU A 316 -8.31 8.85 22.38
N MET A 317 -7.23 9.10 23.13
CA MET A 317 -7.23 10.07 24.23
C MET A 317 -7.59 11.49 23.77
N ILE A 318 -7.12 11.91 22.58
CA ILE A 318 -7.52 13.19 21.98
C ILE A 318 -9.03 13.21 21.70
N GLN A 319 -9.58 12.15 21.10
CA GLN A 319 -11.01 12.06 20.75
C GLN A 319 -11.91 11.99 21.99
N GLU A 320 -11.50 11.30 23.05
CA GLU A 320 -12.19 11.24 24.35
C GLU A 320 -12.25 12.59 25.05
N ARG A 321 -11.13 13.34 25.07
CA ARG A 321 -11.10 14.69 25.64
C ARG A 321 -12.13 15.61 24.99
N TRP A 322 -12.33 15.48 23.68
CA TRP A 322 -13.33 16.22 22.92
C TRP A 322 -14.70 15.53 22.82
N LYS A 323 -14.86 14.36 23.47
CA LYS A 323 -16.11 13.58 23.55
C LYS A 323 -16.70 13.22 22.18
N ILE A 324 -15.83 12.97 21.20
CA ILE A 324 -16.25 12.50 19.88
C ILE A 324 -16.80 11.08 20.04
N SER A 325 -18.02 10.86 19.52
CA SER A 325 -18.81 9.64 19.74
C SER A 325 -19.29 9.02 18.42
N GLY A 326 -19.60 7.72 18.46
CA GLY A 326 -20.22 7.02 17.34
C GLY A 326 -19.39 7.00 16.05
N GLY A 327 -20.05 7.19 14.91
CA GLY A 327 -19.44 7.15 13.58
C GLY A 327 -18.49 8.31 13.26
N ASP A 328 -18.46 9.36 14.10
CA ASP A 328 -17.60 10.52 13.91
C ASP A 328 -16.17 10.30 14.40
N ARG A 329 -15.93 9.29 15.26
CA ARG A 329 -14.56 8.91 15.65
C ARG A 329 -13.78 8.35 14.45
N PHE A 330 -12.49 8.64 14.41
CA PHE A 330 -11.53 7.74 13.81
C PHE A 330 -11.41 6.51 14.70
N ARG A 331 -11.71 5.35 14.14
CA ARG A 331 -11.59 4.01 14.74
C ARG A 331 -11.08 2.99 13.72
N GLN A 332 -10.56 3.49 12.60
CA GLN A 332 -10.30 2.71 11.39
C GLN A 332 -8.92 2.03 11.45
N HIS A 333 -8.66 1.30 12.53
CA HIS A 333 -7.50 0.44 12.73
C HIS A 333 -7.90 -0.83 13.50
N ALA A 334 -7.06 -1.85 13.50
CA ALA A 334 -7.23 -3.01 14.37
C ALA A 334 -6.94 -2.64 15.84
N LEU A 335 -7.60 -3.29 16.80
CA LEU A 335 -7.15 -3.27 18.18
C LEU A 335 -5.83 -4.05 18.33
N CYS A 336 -4.93 -3.57 19.18
CA CYS A 336 -3.69 -4.27 19.53
C CYS A 336 -3.74 -4.76 20.98
N PHE A 337 -3.64 -6.08 21.15
CA PHE A 337 -3.70 -6.77 22.45
C PHE A 337 -2.34 -6.90 23.14
N GLY A 338 -1.25 -6.82 22.39
CA GLY A 338 0.10 -6.76 22.95
C GLY A 338 1.19 -6.87 21.90
N THR A 339 2.39 -6.42 22.24
CA THR A 339 3.58 -6.55 21.40
C THR A 339 4.76 -7.14 22.17
N ARG A 340 5.80 -7.53 21.44
CA ARG A 340 7.12 -7.85 21.94
C ARG A 340 8.18 -7.16 21.09
N LEU A 341 9.18 -6.60 21.76
CA LEU A 341 10.27 -5.83 21.14
C LEU A 341 11.66 -6.47 21.32
N ASP A 342 11.78 -7.57 22.06
CA ASP A 342 13.05 -8.27 22.26
C ASP A 342 13.39 -9.16 21.05
N GLU A 343 14.46 -8.84 20.31
CA GLU A 343 14.93 -9.66 19.18
C GLU A 343 15.53 -10.99 19.69
N PRO A 344 15.19 -12.16 19.10
CA PRO A 344 14.37 -12.41 17.90
C PRO A 344 12.90 -12.80 18.20
N ASN A 345 12.40 -12.48 19.39
CA ASN A 345 11.08 -12.86 19.91
C ASN A 345 10.01 -11.79 19.63
N GLU A 346 10.18 -10.97 18.60
CA GLU A 346 9.23 -9.89 18.34
C GLU A 346 7.90 -10.41 17.78
N CYS A 347 6.81 -9.83 18.25
CA CYS A 347 5.47 -10.06 17.71
C CYS A 347 4.58 -8.84 17.94
N ILE A 348 3.56 -8.68 17.10
CA ILE A 348 2.46 -7.74 17.30
C ILE A 348 1.19 -8.59 17.21
N VAL A 349 0.36 -8.53 18.25
CA VAL A 349 -0.89 -9.29 18.34
C VAL A 349 -2.06 -8.33 18.21
N LEU A 350 -2.88 -8.57 17.19
CA LEU A 350 -3.96 -7.71 16.72
C LEU A 350 -5.30 -8.46 16.72
N GLU A 351 -6.37 -7.69 16.67
CA GLU A 351 -7.72 -8.10 16.30
C GLU A 351 -7.76 -8.81 14.94
N ASP A 352 -8.40 -9.97 14.88
CA ASP A 352 -8.76 -10.59 13.60
C ASP A 352 -10.03 -9.96 13.05
N LEU A 353 -9.85 -8.87 12.31
CA LEU A 353 -10.93 -8.13 11.65
C LEU A 353 -11.76 -8.99 10.67
N SER A 354 -11.26 -10.16 10.24
CA SER A 354 -12.05 -11.06 9.38
C SER A 354 -13.23 -11.69 10.11
N CYS A 355 -13.17 -11.86 11.43
CA CYS A 355 -14.31 -12.28 12.26
C CYS A 355 -15.42 -11.21 12.27
N ALA A 356 -15.07 -9.93 12.20
CA ALA A 356 -16.01 -8.81 12.15
C ALA A 356 -16.57 -8.51 10.74
N GLY A 357 -16.28 -9.37 9.74
CA GLY A 357 -16.75 -9.23 8.36
C GLY A 357 -15.92 -8.32 7.46
N PHE A 358 -14.72 -7.91 7.90
CA PHE A 358 -13.81 -7.12 7.05
C PHE A 358 -13.00 -8.03 6.11
N SER A 359 -12.82 -7.60 4.86
CA SER A 359 -12.06 -8.33 3.85
C SER A 359 -11.27 -7.40 2.92
N LEU A 360 -10.26 -7.93 2.25
CA LEU A 360 -9.53 -7.19 1.21
C LEU A 360 -10.37 -7.06 -0.04
N HIS A 361 -10.48 -5.86 -0.61
CA HIS A 361 -10.96 -5.69 -1.97
C HIS A 361 -9.95 -6.28 -2.94
N ASN A 362 -10.40 -6.96 -4.01
CA ASN A 362 -9.49 -7.54 -4.99
C ASN A 362 -8.72 -6.43 -5.74
N ARG A 363 -7.39 -6.37 -5.57
CA ARG A 363 -6.51 -5.35 -6.16
C ARG A 363 -6.49 -5.30 -7.70
N PHE A 364 -7.08 -6.30 -8.38
CA PHE A 364 -7.26 -6.34 -9.84
C PHE A 364 -8.63 -5.79 -10.30
N LEU A 365 -9.53 -5.46 -9.37
CA LEU A 365 -10.83 -4.84 -9.66
C LEU A 365 -10.81 -3.36 -9.29
N ASP A 366 -11.45 -2.52 -10.11
CA ASP A 366 -11.60 -1.10 -9.79
C ASP A 366 -12.36 -0.88 -8.48
N LEU A 367 -11.92 0.12 -7.70
CA LEU A 367 -12.65 0.63 -6.55
C LEU A 367 -13.81 1.53 -7.02
N SER A 368 -14.98 1.40 -6.39
CA SER A 368 -16.09 2.33 -6.66
C SER A 368 -15.83 3.71 -6.06
N VAL A 369 -16.57 4.73 -6.52
CA VAL A 369 -16.49 6.10 -5.96
C VAL A 369 -16.69 6.10 -4.44
N GLU A 370 -17.58 5.26 -3.91
CA GLU A 370 -17.82 5.17 -2.47
C GLU A 370 -16.63 4.54 -1.72
N HIS A 371 -15.97 3.52 -2.28
CA HIS A 371 -14.75 2.95 -1.68
C HIS A 371 -13.66 4.01 -1.56
N VAL A 372 -13.40 4.76 -2.64
CA VAL A 372 -12.40 5.82 -2.63
C VAL A 372 -12.82 6.93 -1.66
N ARG A 373 -14.08 7.38 -1.67
CA ARG A 373 -14.60 8.41 -0.75
C ARG A 373 -14.42 8.02 0.71
N ARG A 374 -14.78 6.78 1.11
CA ARG A 374 -14.62 6.28 2.49
C ARG A 374 -13.16 6.28 2.94
N VAL A 375 -12.23 5.88 2.07
CA VAL A 375 -10.79 5.90 2.38
C VAL A 375 -10.28 7.35 2.52
N MET A 376 -10.69 8.26 1.64
CA MET A 376 -10.32 9.68 1.74
C MET A 376 -10.86 10.33 3.03
N VAL A 377 -12.11 10.05 3.40
CA VAL A 377 -12.73 10.45 4.69
C VAL A 377 -11.97 9.87 5.88
N THR A 378 -11.48 8.63 5.79
CA THR A 378 -10.71 7.97 6.84
C THR A 378 -9.35 8.65 7.05
N TYR A 379 -8.63 8.96 5.98
CA TYR A 379 -7.40 9.76 6.07
C TYR A 379 -7.65 11.18 6.56
N ALA A 380 -8.77 11.82 6.19
CA ALA A 380 -9.14 13.14 6.70
C ALA A 380 -9.29 13.15 8.23
N LYS A 381 -9.97 12.14 8.79
CA LYS A 381 -10.10 12.01 10.25
C LYS A 381 -8.76 11.78 10.95
N LEU A 382 -7.93 10.89 10.41
CA LEU A 382 -6.58 10.61 10.93
C LEU A 382 -5.72 11.89 10.96
N HIS A 383 -5.65 12.61 9.84
CA HIS A 383 -4.85 13.82 9.71
C HIS A 383 -5.38 14.98 10.56
N ALA A 384 -6.69 15.12 10.73
CA ALA A 384 -7.29 16.12 11.63
C ALA A 384 -6.84 15.91 13.09
N ILE A 385 -6.87 14.65 13.57
CA ILE A 385 -6.42 14.32 14.93
C ILE A 385 -4.93 14.64 15.10
N SER A 386 -4.10 14.35 14.09
CA SER A 386 -2.69 14.73 14.11
C SER A 386 -2.47 16.25 14.14
N LEU A 387 -3.19 17.03 13.34
CA LEU A 387 -3.10 18.50 13.32
C LEU A 387 -3.53 19.12 14.66
N ALA A 388 -4.68 18.69 15.20
CA ALA A 388 -5.15 19.13 16.52
C ALA A 388 -4.17 18.71 17.62
N GLY A 389 -3.68 17.46 17.58
CA GLY A 389 -2.70 16.92 18.50
C GLY A 389 -1.43 17.77 18.58
N LYS A 390 -0.88 18.23 17.45
CA LYS A 390 0.30 19.11 17.41
C LYS A 390 0.12 20.39 18.21
N ARG A 391 -1.08 20.98 18.16
CA ARG A 391 -1.40 22.24 18.85
C ARG A 391 -1.77 22.04 20.32
N GLN A 392 -2.54 20.99 20.62
CA GLN A 392 -3.14 20.76 21.93
C GLN A 392 -2.26 19.94 22.88
N PHE A 393 -1.38 19.11 22.33
CA PHE A 393 -0.50 18.20 23.05
C PHE A 393 0.93 18.18 22.44
N PRO A 394 1.58 19.34 22.27
CA PRO A 394 2.86 19.45 21.57
C PRO A 394 3.94 18.54 22.15
N GLU A 395 4.01 18.40 23.48
CA GLU A 395 4.97 17.52 24.17
C GLU A 395 4.80 16.03 23.81
N ARG A 396 3.55 15.55 23.67
CA ARG A 396 3.28 14.16 23.27
C ARG A 396 3.55 13.94 21.78
N MET A 397 3.30 14.95 20.95
CA MET A 397 3.55 14.87 19.50
C MET A 397 5.02 15.06 19.12
N GLN A 398 5.82 15.77 19.93
CA GLN A 398 7.20 16.17 19.57
C GLN A 398 8.07 15.01 19.10
N LYS A 399 7.96 13.84 19.75
CA LYS A 399 8.77 12.66 19.39
C LYS A 399 8.27 12.02 18.08
N LEU A 400 6.96 11.97 17.84
CA LEU A 400 6.38 11.50 16.59
C LEU A 400 6.76 12.40 15.39
N GLN A 401 6.94 13.72 15.63
CA GLN A 401 7.47 14.66 14.62
C GLN A 401 8.94 14.41 14.24
N GLN A 402 9.69 13.66 15.08
CA GLN A 402 11.10 13.32 14.86
C GLN A 402 11.28 11.96 14.17
N LEU A 403 10.22 11.30 13.71
CA LEU A 403 10.32 10.05 12.95
C LEU A 403 11.06 10.28 11.62
N VAL A 404 12.28 9.77 11.51
CA VAL A 404 13.04 9.76 10.24
C VAL A 404 12.39 8.76 9.28
N ASP A 405 12.15 9.13 8.03
CA ASP A 405 11.47 8.27 7.05
C ASP A 405 12.24 6.96 6.76
N ILE A 406 11.57 5.84 6.48
CA ILE A 406 12.25 4.57 6.14
C ILE A 406 13.17 4.74 4.92
N PHE A 407 12.77 5.55 3.93
CA PHE A 407 13.60 5.80 2.75
C PHE A 407 14.77 6.76 3.06
N GLU A 408 14.60 7.71 3.99
CA GLU A 408 15.70 8.56 4.47
C GLU A 408 16.72 7.71 5.25
N GLN A 409 16.28 6.81 6.12
CA GLN A 409 17.16 5.88 6.86
C GLN A 409 17.97 4.95 5.93
N ARG A 410 17.51 4.71 4.69
CA ARG A 410 18.18 3.85 3.70
C ARG A 410 18.78 4.62 2.51
N ARG A 411 18.88 5.95 2.56
CA ARG A 411 19.39 6.78 1.44
C ARG A 411 20.82 6.47 0.99
N GLU A 412 21.62 5.86 1.86
CA GLU A 412 23.03 5.48 1.60
C GLU A 412 23.18 4.01 1.15
N ASP A 413 22.07 3.25 1.10
CA ASP A 413 22.06 1.88 0.60
C ASP A 413 22.23 1.89 -0.93
N HIS A 414 23.43 1.54 -1.39
CA HIS A 414 23.77 1.59 -2.81
C HIS A 414 22.93 0.63 -3.67
N ALA A 415 22.66 -0.59 -3.18
CA ALA A 415 21.88 -1.58 -3.93
C ALA A 415 20.42 -1.13 -4.08
N LEU A 416 19.86 -0.59 -3.00
CA LEU A 416 18.53 0.02 -3.02
C LEU A 416 18.49 1.26 -3.93
N GLY A 417 19.51 2.12 -3.89
CA GLY A 417 19.64 3.29 -4.76
C GLY A 417 19.65 2.91 -6.24
N VAL A 418 20.43 1.90 -6.64
CA VAL A 418 20.46 1.38 -8.02
C VAL A 418 19.10 0.82 -8.43
N TYR A 419 18.43 0.05 -7.56
CA TYR A 419 17.07 -0.44 -7.81
C TYR A 419 16.08 0.71 -8.06
N PHE A 420 16.10 1.76 -7.24
CA PHE A 420 15.21 2.92 -7.39
C PHE A 420 15.52 3.79 -8.63
N GLU A 421 16.79 3.94 -9.03
CA GLU A 421 17.11 4.58 -10.31
C GLU A 421 16.57 3.78 -11.50
N ASN A 422 16.68 2.44 -11.46
CA ASN A 422 16.18 1.58 -12.54
C ASN A 422 14.66 1.74 -12.76
N LEU A 423 13.88 2.05 -11.72
CA LEU A 423 12.45 2.36 -11.86
C LEU A 423 12.16 3.52 -12.83
N LYS A 424 13.05 4.52 -12.91
CA LYS A 424 12.93 5.62 -13.90
C LYS A 424 13.03 5.10 -15.32
N GLY A 425 13.97 4.19 -15.57
CA GLY A 425 14.10 3.50 -16.86
C GLY A 425 12.86 2.71 -17.21
N SER A 426 12.32 1.94 -16.25
CA SER A 426 11.08 1.19 -16.43
C SER A 426 9.87 2.10 -16.74
N ALA A 427 9.74 3.24 -16.05
CA ALA A 427 8.69 4.24 -16.32
C ALA A 427 8.83 4.87 -17.73
N LEU A 428 10.05 5.23 -18.14
CA LEU A 428 10.33 5.71 -19.50
C LEU A 428 10.07 4.65 -20.58
N SER A 429 10.23 3.36 -20.25
CA SER A 429 9.93 2.24 -21.15
C SER A 429 8.42 1.98 -21.36
N ALA A 430 7.56 2.67 -20.60
CA ALA A 430 6.11 2.65 -20.78
C ALA A 430 5.62 3.74 -21.75
N LEU A 431 6.49 4.70 -22.12
CA LEU A 431 6.22 5.81 -23.03
C LEU A 431 7.00 5.62 -24.34
N LEU A 432 6.52 4.70 -25.18
CA LEU A 432 7.14 4.32 -26.46
C LEU A 432 6.27 4.64 -27.68
N ALA A 433 5.01 5.05 -27.48
CA ALA A 433 4.12 5.41 -28.57
C ALA A 433 4.40 6.86 -29.04
N PRO A 434 4.28 7.19 -30.34
CA PRO A 434 4.54 8.54 -30.85
C PRO A 434 3.70 9.65 -30.17
N GLU A 435 2.49 9.33 -29.73
CA GLU A 435 1.61 10.22 -28.97
C GLU A 435 2.10 10.51 -27.53
N ASP A 436 3.02 9.70 -27.00
CA ASP A 436 3.56 9.86 -25.64
C ASP A 436 4.72 10.86 -25.56
N GLU A 437 5.25 11.33 -26.70
CA GLU A 437 6.49 12.13 -26.75
C GLU A 437 6.45 13.38 -25.86
N SER A 438 5.33 14.10 -25.83
CA SER A 438 5.17 15.29 -24.97
C SER A 438 5.19 14.95 -23.47
N TYR A 439 4.65 13.79 -23.09
CA TYR A 439 4.66 13.28 -21.73
C TYR A 439 6.04 12.76 -21.34
N ARG A 440 6.73 12.11 -22.29
CA ARG A 440 8.10 11.63 -22.14
C ARG A 440 9.05 12.77 -21.84
N VAL A 441 9.00 13.85 -22.63
CA VAL A 441 9.83 15.06 -22.42
C VAL A 441 9.57 15.68 -21.04
N ARG A 442 8.32 15.72 -20.55
CA ARG A 442 8.01 16.19 -19.18
C ARG A 442 8.60 15.28 -18.11
N LEU A 443 8.48 13.96 -18.28
CA LEU A 443 9.02 12.98 -17.34
C LEU A 443 10.56 13.02 -17.28
N GLU A 444 11.23 13.11 -18.43
CA GLU A 444 12.69 13.26 -18.52
C GLU A 444 13.15 14.57 -17.86
N ALA A 445 12.46 15.68 -18.09
CA ALA A 445 12.75 16.96 -17.44
C ALA A 445 12.50 16.95 -15.92
N TYR A 446 11.59 16.12 -15.41
CA TYR A 446 11.41 15.88 -13.99
C TYR A 446 12.55 15.02 -13.40
N PHE A 447 12.89 13.91 -14.06
CA PHE A 447 13.98 13.03 -13.63
C PHE A 447 15.37 13.67 -13.72
N ALA A 448 15.58 14.64 -14.61
CA ALA A 448 16.82 15.42 -14.70
C ALA A 448 17.11 16.29 -13.47
N ARG A 449 16.15 16.46 -12.54
CA ARG A 449 16.34 17.26 -11.31
C ARG A 449 17.17 16.55 -10.24
N GLY A 450 17.37 15.23 -10.32
CA GLY A 450 18.20 14.47 -9.38
C GLY A 450 17.94 12.96 -9.35
N SER A 451 18.63 12.27 -8.46
CA SER A 451 18.39 10.85 -8.14
C SER A 451 16.94 10.63 -7.67
N TYR A 452 16.44 9.40 -7.75
CA TYR A 452 15.10 9.02 -7.28
C TYR A 452 14.90 9.42 -5.82
N PHE A 453 15.90 9.19 -4.95
CA PHE A 453 15.86 9.65 -3.56
C PHE A 453 15.91 11.18 -3.44
N GLN A 454 16.69 11.89 -4.26
CA GLN A 454 16.67 13.37 -4.30
C GLN A 454 15.31 13.93 -4.74
N LEU A 455 14.51 13.18 -5.51
CA LEU A 455 13.13 13.53 -5.85
C LEU A 455 12.13 13.16 -4.74
N LEU A 456 12.28 11.97 -4.13
CA LEU A 456 11.32 11.44 -3.14
C LEU A 456 11.44 12.11 -1.76
N LEU A 457 12.65 12.17 -1.21
CA LEU A 457 12.89 12.55 0.19
C LEU A 457 12.35 13.96 0.53
N PRO A 458 12.47 14.98 -0.34
CA PRO A 458 11.87 16.29 -0.07
C PRO A 458 10.34 16.29 0.02
N LEU A 459 9.67 15.34 -0.65
CA LEU A 459 8.21 15.23 -0.69
C LEU A 459 7.68 14.57 0.59
N VAL A 460 8.32 13.49 1.04
CA VAL A 460 7.94 12.73 2.26
C VAL A 460 8.47 13.33 3.56
N SER A 461 9.37 14.32 3.52
CA SER A 461 9.85 15.01 4.72
C SER A 461 8.81 15.97 5.32
N GLY A 462 8.48 15.75 6.60
CA GLY A 462 7.64 16.63 7.43
C GLY A 462 8.18 18.06 7.59
N SER A 463 9.51 18.25 7.68
CA SER A 463 10.11 19.58 7.82
C SER A 463 9.88 20.47 6.59
N ASN A 464 9.65 19.86 5.42
CA ASN A 464 9.31 20.55 4.17
C ASN A 464 7.80 20.82 4.00
N CYS A 465 6.99 20.63 5.03
CA CYS A 465 5.56 20.96 5.01
C CYS A 465 5.02 21.54 6.31
N GLU A 466 5.87 21.92 7.28
CA GLU A 466 5.42 22.71 8.42
C GLU A 466 4.78 24.05 7.98
N PRO A 467 3.71 24.53 8.65
CA PRO A 467 3.07 23.97 9.84
C PRO A 467 2.08 22.81 9.59
N PHE A 468 1.89 22.42 8.34
CA PHE A 468 0.83 21.51 7.86
C PHE A 468 1.19 20.02 7.91
N ALA A 469 2.38 19.67 8.39
CA ALA A 469 2.82 18.28 8.52
C ALA A 469 1.99 17.50 9.56
N VAL A 470 1.72 16.22 9.28
CA VAL A 470 0.91 15.30 10.09
C VAL A 470 1.58 13.93 10.18
N ILE A 471 1.13 13.11 11.13
CA ILE A 471 1.41 11.68 11.13
C ILE A 471 0.51 11.02 10.09
N CYS A 472 1.16 10.54 9.04
CA CYS A 472 0.60 9.80 7.92
C CYS A 472 0.68 8.29 8.21
N HIS A 473 -0.29 7.53 7.70
CA HIS A 473 -0.23 6.05 7.65
C HIS A 473 0.94 5.59 6.80
N GLY A 474 1.17 6.24 5.65
CA GLY A 474 2.38 6.11 4.86
C GLY A 474 2.55 4.81 4.06
N ASP A 475 1.69 3.80 4.23
CA ASP A 475 1.61 2.60 3.37
C ASP A 475 0.23 2.43 2.72
N CYS A 476 -0.19 3.43 1.96
CA CYS A 476 -1.57 3.69 1.58
C CYS A 476 -1.98 3.01 0.26
N TRP A 477 -1.91 1.69 0.22
CA TRP A 477 -2.32 0.87 -0.93
C TRP A 477 -3.39 -0.15 -0.55
N ASN A 478 -4.13 -0.66 -1.54
CA ASN A 478 -5.35 -1.44 -1.34
C ASN A 478 -5.17 -2.73 -0.50
N ASN A 479 -3.98 -3.34 -0.49
CA ASN A 479 -3.69 -4.50 0.36
C ASN A 479 -3.62 -4.17 1.86
N ASN A 480 -3.49 -2.89 2.24
CA ASN A 480 -3.47 -2.41 3.62
C ASN A 480 -4.81 -1.77 4.05
N ILE A 481 -5.86 -1.95 3.25
CA ILE A 481 -7.21 -1.42 3.51
C ILE A 481 -8.19 -2.58 3.44
N LEU A 482 -8.79 -2.90 4.58
CA LEU A 482 -9.91 -3.85 4.65
C LEU A 482 -11.23 -3.08 4.58
N TYR A 483 -12.23 -3.67 3.92
CA TYR A 483 -13.56 -3.12 3.71
C TYR A 483 -14.60 -4.05 4.35
N LYS A 484 -15.62 -3.48 5.01
CA LYS A 484 -16.81 -4.21 5.46
C LYS A 484 -18.02 -3.79 4.63
N THR A 485 -18.69 -4.78 4.04
CA THR A 485 -19.84 -4.58 3.16
C THR A 485 -21.07 -5.23 3.78
N ALA A 486 -22.18 -4.48 3.85
CA ALA A 486 -23.47 -4.96 4.32
C ALA A 486 -24.00 -6.12 3.46
N GLU A 487 -24.97 -6.89 3.98
CA GLU A 487 -25.67 -7.94 3.22
C GLU A 487 -26.28 -7.42 1.89
N ARG A 488 -26.62 -6.13 1.84
CA ARG A 488 -27.20 -5.46 0.66
C ARG A 488 -26.16 -5.00 -0.37
N GLY A 489 -24.87 -5.21 -0.12
CA GLY A 489 -23.77 -4.76 -0.99
C GLY A 489 -23.31 -3.32 -0.74
N GLU A 490 -23.82 -2.66 0.30
CA GLU A 490 -23.44 -1.28 0.66
C GLU A 490 -22.16 -1.27 1.51
N LEU A 491 -21.26 -0.32 1.27
CA LEU A 491 -20.00 -0.22 2.01
C LEU A 491 -20.23 0.46 3.37
N GLU A 492 -19.98 -0.26 4.47
CA GLU A 492 -20.29 0.17 5.84
C GLU A 492 -19.14 0.95 6.50
N ASP A 493 -17.95 0.32 6.57
CA ASP A 493 -16.76 0.82 7.27
C ASP A 493 -15.49 0.30 6.58
N VAL A 494 -14.35 0.90 6.91
CA VAL A 494 -13.02 0.48 6.44
C VAL A 494 -12.08 0.29 7.63
N ARG A 495 -10.94 -0.38 7.42
CA ARG A 495 -9.88 -0.52 8.42
C ARG A 495 -8.52 -0.39 7.76
N LEU A 496 -7.69 0.51 8.26
CA LEU A 496 -6.29 0.63 7.91
C LEU A 496 -5.48 -0.38 8.73
N ILE A 497 -4.68 -1.18 8.06
CA ILE A 497 -3.74 -2.13 8.67
C ILE A 497 -2.31 -1.82 8.19
N ASP A 498 -1.32 -2.48 8.79
CA ASP A 498 0.10 -2.38 8.46
C ASP A 498 0.67 -0.94 8.52
N TRP A 499 0.97 -0.46 9.73
CA TRP A 499 1.52 0.87 9.99
C TRP A 499 3.06 0.95 9.83
N GLN A 500 3.67 -0.03 9.16
CA GLN A 500 5.13 -0.18 9.05
C GLN A 500 5.85 0.95 8.31
N LEU A 501 5.12 1.82 7.59
CA LEU A 501 5.68 3.01 6.93
C LEU A 501 5.11 4.33 7.51
N MET A 502 4.54 4.30 8.72
CA MET A 502 4.06 5.48 9.44
C MET A 502 5.14 6.56 9.49
N ARG A 503 4.80 7.79 9.11
CA ARG A 503 5.79 8.85 8.91
C ARG A 503 5.21 10.23 9.24
N TYR A 504 6.09 11.18 9.54
CA TYR A 504 5.71 12.58 9.69
C TYR A 504 5.94 13.33 8.37
N ALA A 505 4.86 13.64 7.67
CA ALA A 505 4.90 14.11 6.28
C ALA A 505 3.73 15.09 5.98
N SER A 506 3.58 15.48 4.72
CA SER A 506 2.39 16.22 4.27
C SER A 506 1.23 15.24 4.11
N PRO A 507 0.00 15.55 4.53
CA PRO A 507 -1.16 14.67 4.35
C PRO A 507 -1.38 14.25 2.89
N VAL A 508 -0.92 15.07 1.94
CA VAL A 508 -0.93 14.81 0.49
C VAL A 508 -0.22 13.51 0.12
N THR A 509 0.75 13.02 0.90
CA THR A 509 1.47 11.77 0.60
C THR A 509 0.55 10.56 0.60
N ASP A 510 -0.32 10.45 1.60
CA ASP A 510 -1.23 9.30 1.72
C ASP A 510 -2.31 9.34 0.65
N LEU A 511 -2.85 10.55 0.37
CA LEU A 511 -3.87 10.76 -0.65
C LEU A 511 -3.35 10.40 -2.05
N PHE A 512 -2.18 10.93 -2.44
CA PHE A 512 -1.65 10.71 -3.79
C PHE A 512 -1.00 9.35 -3.97
N TYR A 513 -0.47 8.72 -2.91
CA TYR A 513 -0.12 7.30 -2.96
C TYR A 513 -1.37 6.46 -3.26
N PHE A 514 -2.42 6.57 -2.44
CA PHE A 514 -3.65 5.79 -2.62
C PHE A 514 -4.30 6.04 -3.98
N LEU A 515 -4.57 7.29 -4.34
CA LEU A 515 -5.27 7.64 -5.57
C LEU A 515 -4.51 7.17 -6.82
N PHE A 516 -3.18 7.22 -6.84
CA PHE A 516 -2.41 6.86 -8.04
C PHE A 516 -2.16 5.34 -8.13
N THR A 517 -2.09 4.63 -6.99
CA THR A 517 -1.85 3.17 -6.97
C THR A 517 -3.12 2.32 -6.95
N CYS A 518 -4.27 2.87 -6.54
CA CYS A 518 -5.51 2.11 -6.32
C CYS A 518 -6.69 2.51 -7.23
N THR A 519 -6.53 3.53 -8.09
CA THR A 519 -7.57 3.91 -9.06
C THR A 519 -7.04 3.93 -10.51
N SER A 520 -7.93 3.95 -11.49
CA SER A 520 -7.62 4.11 -12.92
C SER A 520 -7.53 5.58 -13.33
N ARG A 521 -6.90 5.88 -14.46
CA ARG A 521 -6.88 7.25 -15.02
C ARG A 521 -8.28 7.79 -15.29
N GLY A 522 -9.18 6.95 -15.79
CA GLY A 522 -10.58 7.33 -16.03
C GLY A 522 -11.32 7.74 -14.75
N PHE A 523 -11.01 7.10 -13.61
CA PHE A 523 -11.49 7.55 -12.30
C PHE A 523 -10.93 8.94 -11.95
N ARG A 524 -9.60 9.12 -11.99
CA ARG A 524 -8.95 10.37 -11.58
C ARG A 524 -9.39 11.56 -12.43
N GLN A 525 -9.45 11.42 -13.75
CA GLN A 525 -9.92 12.48 -14.65
C GLN A 525 -11.35 12.98 -14.32
N LYS A 526 -12.22 12.11 -13.81
CA LYS A 526 -13.62 12.44 -13.49
C LYS A 526 -13.84 12.83 -12.02
N HIS A 527 -13.06 12.28 -11.10
CA HIS A 527 -13.36 12.31 -9.66
C HIS A 527 -12.24 12.87 -8.77
N LEU A 528 -11.00 13.04 -9.25
CA LEU A 528 -9.86 13.45 -8.41
C LEU A 528 -10.15 14.72 -7.60
N LYS A 529 -10.68 15.77 -8.25
CA LYS A 529 -11.03 17.02 -7.58
C LYS A 529 -12.03 16.79 -6.44
N ASN A 530 -13.13 16.08 -6.73
CA ASN A 530 -14.18 15.80 -5.74
C ASN A 530 -13.63 14.99 -4.56
N MET A 531 -12.74 14.02 -4.79
CA MET A 531 -12.11 13.24 -3.71
C MET A 531 -11.21 14.10 -2.82
N LEU A 532 -10.55 15.12 -3.36
CA LEU A 532 -9.75 16.09 -2.60
C LEU A 532 -10.62 17.11 -1.86
N ASP A 533 -11.74 17.53 -2.47
CA ASP A 533 -12.75 18.38 -1.82
C ASP A 533 -13.41 17.63 -0.65
N ASP A 534 -13.87 16.38 -0.85
CA ASP A 534 -14.43 15.49 0.17
C ASP A 534 -13.48 15.28 1.36
N TYR A 535 -12.20 15.05 1.09
CA TYR A 535 -11.16 14.96 2.10
C TYR A 535 -11.03 16.26 2.92
N TYR A 536 -11.00 17.42 2.23
CA TYR A 536 -10.79 18.70 2.88
C TYR A 536 -12.00 19.14 3.71
N GLU A 537 -13.21 18.83 3.24
CA GLU A 537 -14.45 19.06 3.98
C GLU A 537 -14.51 18.22 5.27
N GLU A 538 -14.26 16.90 5.20
CA GLU A 538 -14.23 16.05 6.40
C GLU A 538 -13.08 16.43 7.35
N LEU A 539 -11.92 16.83 6.84
CA LEU A 539 -10.81 17.36 7.64
C LEU A 539 -11.28 18.58 8.44
N GLY A 540 -12.04 19.48 7.81
CA GLY A 540 -12.63 20.65 8.46
C GLY A 540 -13.66 20.28 9.53
N LEU A 541 -14.59 19.36 9.22
CA LEU A 541 -15.58 18.87 10.17
C LEU A 541 -14.93 18.20 11.38
N GLN A 542 -13.93 17.34 11.17
CA GLN A 542 -13.22 16.66 12.25
C GLN A 542 -12.41 17.64 13.10
N LEU A 543 -11.77 18.66 12.50
CA LEU A 543 -11.10 19.71 13.26
C LEU A 543 -12.10 20.51 14.13
N ILE A 544 -13.31 20.81 13.63
CA ILE A 544 -14.36 21.47 14.43
C ILE A 544 -14.78 20.59 15.61
N ARG A 545 -14.98 19.29 15.40
CA ARG A 545 -15.27 18.32 16.49
C ARG A 545 -14.13 18.27 17.53
N LEU A 546 -12.88 18.47 17.10
CA LEU A 546 -11.68 18.56 17.93
C LEU A 546 -11.44 19.97 18.52
N GLY A 547 -12.40 20.88 18.43
CA GLY A 547 -12.31 22.25 18.97
C GLY A 547 -11.36 23.20 18.24
N GLU A 548 -10.90 22.80 17.05
CA GLU A 548 -9.99 23.53 16.19
C GLU A 548 -10.72 24.17 15.00
N ARG A 549 -9.96 24.87 14.14
CA ARG A 549 -10.46 25.47 12.90
C ARG A 549 -9.49 25.22 11.75
N VAL A 550 -10.02 24.74 10.62
CA VAL A 550 -9.20 24.42 9.45
C VAL A 550 -8.53 25.66 8.86
N GLU A 551 -9.17 26.83 8.96
CA GLU A 551 -8.62 28.14 8.55
C GLU A 551 -7.46 28.62 9.44
N GLN A 552 -7.20 27.95 10.56
CA GLN A 552 -6.03 28.22 11.42
C GLN A 552 -4.94 27.17 11.25
N LEU A 553 -5.32 25.89 11.14
CA LEU A 553 -4.35 24.79 11.10
C LEU A 553 -3.92 24.38 9.69
N PHE A 554 -4.82 24.39 8.71
CA PHE A 554 -4.49 24.04 7.32
C PHE A 554 -5.44 24.71 6.31
N PRO A 555 -5.29 26.02 6.06
CA PRO A 555 -6.21 26.77 5.20
C PRO A 555 -6.26 26.23 3.78
N ARG A 556 -7.42 26.36 3.11
CA ARG A 556 -7.64 25.79 1.77
C ARG A 556 -6.57 26.16 0.74
N PRO A 557 -6.11 27.43 0.61
CA PRO A 557 -5.02 27.78 -0.30
C PRO A 557 -3.70 27.07 0.01
N ALA A 558 -3.43 26.77 1.29
CA ALA A 558 -2.24 26.01 1.69
C ALA A 558 -2.39 24.52 1.37
N PHE A 559 -3.60 23.95 1.49
CA PHE A 559 -3.87 22.59 1.02
C PHE A 559 -3.68 22.48 -0.50
N ASP A 560 -4.25 23.41 -1.28
CA ASP A 560 -4.10 23.44 -2.73
C ASP A 560 -2.61 23.63 -3.14
N GLU A 561 -1.84 24.45 -2.41
CA GLU A 561 -0.38 24.59 -2.61
C GLU A 561 0.40 23.31 -2.26
N GLN A 562 0.03 22.63 -1.17
CA GLN A 562 0.64 21.33 -0.82
C GLN A 562 0.34 20.28 -1.88
N VAL A 563 -0.90 20.21 -2.40
CA VAL A 563 -1.26 19.32 -3.52
C VAL A 563 -0.39 19.65 -4.74
N ALA A 564 -0.36 20.91 -5.19
CA ALA A 564 0.40 21.33 -6.36
C ALA A 564 1.91 21.05 -6.25
N ARG A 565 2.49 21.12 -5.03
CA ARG A 565 3.93 20.86 -4.81
C ARG A 565 4.30 19.42 -4.49
N LYS A 566 3.37 18.62 -3.95
CA LYS A 566 3.70 17.28 -3.41
C LYS A 566 2.98 16.11 -4.10
N ALA A 567 1.98 16.36 -4.95
CA ALA A 567 1.29 15.30 -5.71
C ALA A 567 2.21 14.40 -6.55
N ALA A 568 3.39 14.89 -6.99
CA ALA A 568 4.42 14.10 -7.65
C ALA A 568 4.91 12.88 -6.84
N VAL A 569 4.67 12.86 -5.52
CA VAL A 569 4.94 11.69 -4.67
C VAL A 569 4.12 10.47 -5.10
N GLY A 570 2.91 10.68 -5.64
CA GLY A 570 2.06 9.61 -6.17
C GLY A 570 2.69 8.92 -7.38
N LEU A 571 3.38 9.65 -8.25
CA LEU A 571 4.16 9.07 -9.36
C LEU A 571 5.29 8.19 -8.82
N LEU A 572 6.13 8.73 -7.94
CA LEU A 572 7.29 8.01 -7.42
C LEU A 572 6.86 6.73 -6.68
N LEU A 573 5.89 6.83 -5.76
CA LEU A 573 5.39 5.67 -5.03
C LEU A 573 4.66 4.67 -5.95
N ALA A 574 3.98 5.12 -7.01
CA ALA A 574 3.44 4.22 -8.03
C ALA A 574 4.53 3.47 -8.82
N MET A 575 5.66 4.10 -9.15
CA MET A 575 6.79 3.41 -9.79
C MET A 575 7.34 2.27 -8.91
N MET A 576 7.32 2.44 -7.58
CA MET A 576 7.75 1.44 -6.61
C MET A 576 6.71 0.31 -6.41
N VAL A 577 5.43 0.65 -6.37
CA VAL A 577 4.37 -0.26 -5.89
C VAL A 577 3.60 -0.94 -7.02
N LEU A 578 3.48 -0.35 -8.21
CA LEU A 578 2.78 -0.99 -9.33
C LEU A 578 3.40 -2.32 -9.82
N PRO A 579 4.73 -2.57 -9.78
CA PRO A 579 5.28 -3.90 -10.09
C PRO A 579 4.70 -4.98 -9.16
N ILE A 580 4.57 -4.66 -7.87
CA ILE A 580 3.99 -5.52 -6.84
C ILE A 580 2.48 -5.67 -7.03
N VAL A 581 1.74 -4.58 -7.22
CA VAL A 581 0.27 -4.61 -7.35
C VAL A 581 -0.18 -5.40 -8.57
N THR A 582 0.55 -5.33 -9.67
CA THR A 582 0.20 -6.03 -10.92
C THR A 582 0.59 -7.51 -10.94
N MET A 583 1.30 -7.99 -9.91
CA MET A 583 1.76 -9.37 -9.79
C MET A 583 0.70 -10.31 -9.22
N GLN A 584 0.53 -11.47 -9.87
CA GLN A 584 -0.29 -12.58 -9.37
C GLN A 584 0.44 -13.31 -8.22
N GLY A 585 -0.32 -13.80 -7.24
CA GLY A 585 0.26 -14.44 -6.04
C GLY A 585 1.18 -15.64 -6.33
N GLN A 586 0.92 -16.37 -7.41
CA GLN A 586 1.77 -17.46 -7.87
C GLN A 586 3.17 -16.99 -8.32
N ASP A 587 3.25 -15.84 -8.98
CA ASP A 587 4.46 -15.28 -9.61
C ASP A 587 5.35 -14.53 -8.59
N VAL A 588 4.91 -14.42 -7.34
CA VAL A 588 5.65 -13.77 -6.24
C VAL A 588 7.02 -14.43 -6.07
N PRO A 589 8.12 -13.67 -6.24
CA PRO A 589 9.46 -14.22 -6.24
C PRO A 589 9.92 -14.59 -4.83
N ASP A 590 10.93 -15.45 -4.74
CA ASP A 590 11.51 -15.85 -3.47
C ASP A 590 12.33 -14.69 -2.87
N LEU A 591 11.74 -14.03 -1.87
CA LEU A 591 12.35 -12.91 -1.14
C LEU A 591 13.62 -13.33 -0.38
N GLN A 592 13.75 -14.60 0.01
CA GLN A 592 14.96 -15.12 0.63
C GLN A 592 16.10 -15.19 -0.40
N ALA A 593 15.84 -15.81 -1.56
CA ALA A 593 16.81 -15.91 -2.65
C ALA A 593 17.16 -14.55 -3.29
N ILE A 594 16.27 -13.55 -3.24
CA ILE A 594 16.61 -12.15 -3.57
C ILE A 594 17.59 -11.59 -2.53
N SER A 595 17.26 -11.73 -1.23
CA SER A 595 18.06 -11.18 -0.13
C SER A 595 19.50 -11.70 -0.13
N GLU A 596 19.67 -13.00 -0.38
CA GLU A 596 20.98 -13.66 -0.45
C GLU A 596 21.80 -13.19 -1.66
N ARG A 597 21.18 -12.99 -2.83
CA ARG A 597 21.85 -12.42 -4.01
C ARG A 597 22.33 -10.99 -3.75
N ILE A 598 21.51 -10.17 -3.08
CA ILE A 598 21.91 -8.79 -2.72
C ILE A 598 23.02 -8.79 -1.66
N GLU A 599 22.99 -9.70 -0.67
CA GLU A 599 24.09 -9.85 0.31
C GLU A 599 25.39 -10.32 -0.36
N ALA A 600 25.31 -11.14 -1.41
CA ALA A 600 26.43 -11.51 -2.27
C ALA A 600 26.90 -10.40 -3.23
N GLY A 601 26.36 -9.18 -3.12
CA GLY A 601 26.77 -8.00 -3.89
C GLY A 601 26.06 -7.81 -5.24
N ALA A 602 25.01 -8.58 -5.55
CA ALA A 602 24.24 -8.37 -6.78
C ALA A 602 23.31 -7.15 -6.66
N THR A 603 23.40 -6.23 -7.62
CA THR A 603 22.35 -5.24 -7.87
C THR A 603 21.27 -5.83 -8.76
N THR A 604 20.00 -5.66 -8.42
CA THR A 604 18.86 -6.13 -9.22
C THR A 604 18.01 -4.97 -9.73
N ASP A 605 17.52 -5.06 -10.96
CA ASP A 605 16.38 -4.28 -11.46
C ASP A 605 15.06 -5.03 -11.18
N LEU A 606 13.93 -4.51 -11.70
CA LEU A 606 12.63 -5.17 -11.54
C LEU A 606 12.60 -6.60 -12.12
N HIS A 607 13.28 -6.86 -13.24
CA HIS A 607 13.32 -8.20 -13.84
C HIS A 607 14.26 -9.14 -13.07
N GLY A 608 15.46 -8.69 -12.70
CA GLY A 608 16.42 -9.47 -11.92
C GLY A 608 15.94 -9.80 -10.50
N ALA A 609 15.11 -8.93 -9.91
CA ALA A 609 14.39 -9.19 -8.67
C ALA A 609 13.13 -10.06 -8.87
N GLY A 610 12.67 -10.26 -10.10
CA GLY A 610 11.45 -11.01 -10.40
C GLY A 610 10.15 -10.26 -10.11
N PHE A 611 10.20 -8.96 -9.79
CA PHE A 611 9.01 -8.11 -9.60
C PHE A 611 8.32 -7.71 -10.90
N LEU A 612 9.00 -7.88 -12.04
CA LEU A 612 8.44 -7.64 -13.37
C LEU A 612 8.84 -8.77 -14.32
N GLY A 613 7.88 -9.28 -15.07
CA GLY A 613 8.08 -10.33 -16.07
C GLY A 613 6.85 -10.51 -16.96
N ALA A 614 6.88 -11.51 -17.84
CA ALA A 614 5.86 -11.69 -18.89
C ALA A 614 4.41 -11.75 -18.38
N GLY A 615 4.18 -12.18 -17.14
CA GLY A 615 2.83 -12.25 -16.52
C GLY A 615 2.24 -10.91 -16.09
N ASN A 616 3.06 -9.88 -15.77
CA ASN A 616 2.58 -8.58 -15.28
C ASN A 616 3.09 -7.36 -16.06
N GLU A 617 4.09 -7.50 -16.93
CA GLU A 617 4.77 -6.37 -17.59
C GLU A 617 3.83 -5.46 -18.39
N ALA A 618 2.90 -6.04 -19.16
CA ALA A 618 1.94 -5.27 -19.94
C ALA A 618 1.01 -4.43 -19.04
N THR A 619 0.47 -5.04 -17.98
CA THR A 619 -0.39 -4.37 -16.99
C THR A 619 0.38 -3.28 -16.23
N PHE A 620 1.62 -3.56 -15.82
CA PHE A 620 2.50 -2.56 -15.20
C PHE A 620 2.73 -1.38 -16.13
N LYS A 621 3.14 -1.62 -17.39
CA LYS A 621 3.40 -0.57 -18.38
C LYS A 621 2.16 0.28 -18.65
N GLN A 622 0.98 -0.32 -18.80
CA GLN A 622 -0.27 0.43 -18.92
C GLN A 622 -0.51 1.32 -17.69
N ARG A 623 -0.46 0.75 -16.48
CA ARG A 623 -0.80 1.48 -15.25
C ARG A 623 0.21 2.60 -14.93
N ILE A 624 1.51 2.38 -15.14
CA ILE A 624 2.50 3.44 -14.92
C ILE A 624 2.41 4.52 -16.01
N ARG A 625 2.12 4.16 -17.27
CA ARG A 625 1.81 5.14 -18.33
C ARG A 625 0.64 6.03 -17.90
N GLU A 626 -0.49 5.45 -17.52
CA GLU A 626 -1.66 6.19 -17.01
C GLU A 626 -1.32 7.19 -15.89
N VAL A 627 -0.50 6.77 -14.92
CA VAL A 627 -0.01 7.62 -13.83
C VAL A 627 0.89 8.75 -14.31
N ILE A 628 1.78 8.51 -15.28
CA ILE A 628 2.62 9.56 -15.86
C ILE A 628 1.76 10.57 -16.63
N LEU A 629 0.81 10.10 -17.44
CA LEU A 629 -0.09 11.00 -18.18
C LEU A 629 -0.84 11.94 -17.22
N ASP A 630 -1.41 11.41 -16.13
CA ASP A 630 -2.07 12.22 -15.10
C ASP A 630 -1.11 13.18 -14.40
N SER A 631 0.12 12.76 -14.12
CA SER A 631 1.15 13.62 -13.50
C SER A 631 1.51 14.84 -14.36
N VAL A 632 1.43 14.70 -15.68
CA VAL A 632 1.66 15.81 -16.63
C VAL A 632 0.38 16.64 -16.83
N ASP A 633 -0.77 16.01 -17.04
CA ASP A 633 -2.05 16.69 -17.31
C ASP A 633 -2.51 17.57 -16.14
N PHE A 634 -2.30 17.10 -14.90
CA PHE A 634 -2.56 17.88 -13.69
C PHE A 634 -1.37 18.77 -13.28
N ASN A 635 -0.31 18.82 -14.10
CA ASN A 635 0.87 19.66 -13.94
C ASN A 635 1.62 19.47 -12.59
N TYR A 636 1.81 18.21 -12.18
CA TYR A 636 2.55 17.84 -10.97
C TYR A 636 4.05 17.63 -11.19
N ILE A 637 4.50 17.31 -12.42
CA ILE A 637 5.92 17.04 -12.75
C ILE A 637 6.55 18.02 -13.73
#